data_AF-A0A942F195-F1
#
_entry.id   AF-A0A942F195-F1
#
_cell.length_a   1.000
_cell.length_b   1.000
_cell.length_c   1.000
_cell.angle_alpha   90.00
_cell.angle_beta   90.00
_cell.angle_gamma   90.00
#
_symmetry.space_group_name_H-M   'P 1'
#
loop_
_entity.id
_entity.type
_entity.pdbx_description
1 polymer ?
#
loop_
_entity_poly.entity_id
_entity_poly.type
_entity_poly.pdbx_seq_one_letter_code
_entity_poly.pdbx_strand_id
1 'polypeptide(L)'
;MIRRLTERSSISIPKENLERVGVQPGDYFEVSDDGRRIILTPKVVDDKFSEKEWEELASLAKKAGKKYKTAASAKKHLERLSE
;
A
#
# COMPACT_ATOMS: atom_id res chain seq x y z
N MET A 1 14.10 -6.85 25.37
CA MET A 1 12.74 -7.39 25.65
C MET A 1 12.54 -8.62 24.78
N ILE A 2 12.02 -9.72 25.32
CA ILE A 2 11.74 -10.96 24.58
C ILE A 2 10.21 -11.09 24.43
N ARG A 3 9.75 -11.50 23.24
CA ARG A 3 8.33 -11.77 22.95
C ARG A 3 8.18 -13.20 22.45
N ARG A 4 7.08 -13.85 22.83
CA ARG A 4 6.74 -15.19 22.38
C ARG A 4 6.03 -15.11 21.02
N LEU A 5 6.38 -16.02 20.12
CA LEU A 5 5.64 -16.24 18.88
C LEU A 5 4.26 -16.80 19.21
N THR A 6 3.20 -16.17 18.71
CA THR A 6 1.83 -16.66 18.90
C THR A 6 1.55 -17.85 17.98
N GLU A 7 0.45 -18.56 18.22
CA GLU A 7 0.01 -19.69 17.38
C GLU A 7 -0.27 -19.30 15.93
N ARG A 8 -0.52 -18.01 15.66
CA ARG A 8 -0.74 -17.48 14.31
C ARG A 8 0.54 -16.96 13.66
N SER A 9 1.70 -17.38 14.14
CA SER A 9 3.01 -16.92 13.66
C SER A 9 3.16 -15.39 13.72
N SER A 10 2.53 -14.73 14.70
CA SER A 10 2.66 -13.28 14.89
C SER A 10 3.48 -12.95 16.13
N ILE A 11 4.21 -11.83 16.07
CA ILE A 11 4.89 -11.22 17.21
C ILE A 11 4.39 -9.79 17.40
N SER A 12 4.20 -9.38 18.64
CA SER A 12 3.86 -8.00 18.96
C SER A 12 5.13 -7.16 19.11
N ILE A 13 5.26 -6.13 18.28
CA ILE A 13 6.34 -5.16 18.39
C ILE A 13 5.98 -4.16 19.49
N PRO A 14 6.86 -3.93 20.49
CA PRO A 14 6.59 -2.95 21.54
C PRO A 14 6.37 -1.54 20.98
N LYS A 15 5.46 -0.78 21.60
CA LYS A 15 5.08 0.57 21.15
C LYS A 15 6.28 1.52 21.06
N GLU A 16 7.20 1.43 22.01
CA GLU A 16 8.43 2.25 22.05
C GLU A 16 9.30 2.07 20.81
N ASN A 17 9.36 0.85 20.25
CA ASN A 17 10.11 0.59 19.02
C ASN A 17 9.41 1.21 17.80
N LEU A 18 8.08 1.11 17.75
CA LEU A 18 7.28 1.70 16.69
C LEU A 18 7.38 3.23 16.68
N GLU A 19 7.31 3.87 17.86
CA GLU A 19 7.44 5.32 18.01
C GLU A 19 8.81 5.83 17.56
N ARG A 20 9.90 5.12 17.88
CA ARG A 20 11.27 5.49 17.45
C ARG A 20 11.44 5.44 15.95
N VAL A 21 10.74 4.54 15.28
CA VAL A 21 10.81 4.34 13.83
C VAL A 21 9.75 5.18 13.09
N GLY A 22 8.87 5.88 13.83
CA GLY A 22 7.88 6.80 13.27
C GLY A 22 6.72 6.13 12.53
N VAL A 23 6.45 4.86 12.84
CA VAL A 23 5.44 4.03 12.15
C VAL A 23 4.08 4.09 12.87
N GLN A 24 3.01 4.13 12.10
CA GLN A 24 1.62 4.17 12.57
C GLN A 24 0.90 2.83 12.30
N PRO A 25 -0.15 2.51 13.07
CA PRO A 25 -0.99 1.35 12.77
C PRO A 25 -1.56 1.42 11.34
N GLY A 26 -1.25 0.42 10.52
CA GLY A 26 -1.66 0.37 9.12
C GLY A 26 -0.49 0.57 8.13
N ASP A 27 0.66 1.03 8.59
CA ASP A 27 1.86 1.13 7.77
C ASP A 27 2.39 -0.25 7.38
N TYR A 28 2.99 -0.32 6.19
CA TYR A 28 3.58 -1.55 5.67
C TYR A 28 5.04 -1.70 6.09
N PHE A 29 5.45 -2.96 6.24
CA PHE A 29 6.83 -3.34 6.45
C PHE A 29 7.26 -4.30 5.35
N GLU A 30 8.46 -4.08 4.82
CA GLU A 30 9.19 -5.12 4.12
C GLU A 30 9.79 -6.08 5.14
N VAL A 31 9.60 -7.38 4.90
CA VAL A 31 10.09 -8.46 5.75
C VAL A 31 11.18 -9.19 4.99
N SER A 32 12.40 -9.22 5.53
CA SER A 32 13.53 -9.97 5.00
C SER A 32 14.22 -10.77 6.10
N ASP A 33 15.03 -11.75 5.70
CA ASP A 33 15.88 -12.51 6.62
C ASP A 33 17.33 -12.58 6.12
N ASP A 34 18.26 -12.62 7.07
CA ASP A 34 19.70 -12.84 6.82
C ASP A 34 20.17 -14.25 7.22
N GLY A 35 19.22 -15.19 7.37
CA GLY A 35 19.44 -16.54 7.91
C GLY A 35 19.62 -16.61 9.43
N ARG A 36 19.71 -15.47 10.14
CA ARG A 36 19.80 -15.42 11.62
C ARG A 36 18.76 -14.52 12.25
N ARG A 37 18.28 -13.52 11.53
CA ARG A 37 17.42 -12.44 12.02
C ARG A 37 16.33 -12.16 11.00
N ILE A 38 15.15 -11.83 11.50
CA ILE A 38 14.08 -11.20 10.71
C ILE A 38 14.29 -9.69 10.81
N ILE A 39 14.37 -9.03 9.66
CA ILE A 39 14.53 -7.59 9.54
C ILE A 39 13.21 -7.02 9.04
N LEU A 40 12.69 -6.02 9.75
CA LEU A 40 11.46 -5.32 9.41
C LEU A 40 11.82 -3.88 9.04
N THR A 41 11.62 -3.53 7.77
CA THR A 41 11.91 -2.19 7.25
C THR A 41 10.60 -1.49 6.91
N PRO A 42 10.26 -0.35 7.54
CA PRO A 42 9.07 0.42 7.16
C PRO A 42 9.11 0.78 5.68
N LYS A 43 7.99 0.60 4.99
CA LYS A 43 7.86 0.93 3.58
C LYS A 43 6.59 1.70 3.34
N VAL A 44 6.72 2.89 2.78
CA VAL A 44 5.58 3.63 2.25
C VAL A 44 5.21 2.93 0.95
N VAL A 45 3.97 2.44 0.86
CA VAL A 45 3.39 2.09 -0.43
C VAL A 45 3.07 3.43 -1.08
N ASP A 46 4.02 3.97 -1.84
CA ASP A 46 3.69 5.03 -2.77
C ASP A 46 2.60 4.45 -3.69
N ASP A 47 1.38 4.96 -3.56
CA ASP A 47 0.35 4.84 -4.59
C ASP A 47 0.93 5.53 -5.83
N LYS A 48 1.67 4.75 -6.63
CA LYS A 48 2.30 5.19 -7.87
C LYS A 48 1.21 5.47 -8.90
N PHE A 49 0.58 6.62 -8.76
CA PHE A 49 0.09 7.38 -9.88
C PHE A 49 0.81 8.71 -9.85
N SER A 50 1.65 8.93 -10.85
CA SER A 50 2.23 10.25 -11.11
C SER A 50 1.12 11.29 -11.26
N GLU A 51 1.42 12.56 -10.96
CA GLU A 51 0.46 13.66 -11.17
C GLU A 51 -0.11 13.68 -12.60
N LYS A 52 0.69 13.24 -13.58
CA LYS A 52 0.26 13.05 -14.97
C LYS A 52 -0.79 11.96 -15.14
N GLU A 53 -0.63 10.81 -14.48
CA GLU A 53 -1.62 9.73 -14.52
C GLU A 53 -2.93 10.16 -13.85
N TRP A 54 -2.85 10.97 -12.79
CA TRP A 54 -4.02 11.61 -12.19
C TRP A 54 -4.69 12.62 -13.12
N GLU A 55 -3.92 13.44 -13.84
CA GLU A 55 -4.44 14.39 -14.83
C GLU A 55 -5.10 13.68 -16.02
N GLU A 56 -4.50 12.60 -16.52
CA GLU A 56 -5.06 11.77 -17.59
C GLU A 56 -6.37 11.11 -17.14
N LEU A 57 -6.40 10.54 -15.92
CA LEU A 57 -7.62 9.98 -15.33
C LEU A 57 -8.71 11.05 -15.14
N ALA A 58 -8.35 12.25 -14.68
CA ALA A 58 -9.28 13.36 -14.50
C ALA A 58 -9.85 13.89 -15.83
N SER A 59 -9.00 13.98 -16.86
CA SER A 59 -9.38 14.39 -18.23
C SER A 59 -10.30 13.36 -18.88
N LEU A 60 -10.00 12.07 -18.72
CA LEU A 60 -10.83 10.97 -19.21
C LEU A 60 -12.18 10.87 -18.49
N ALA A 61 -12.23 11.09 -17.17
CA ALA A 61 -13.48 11.14 -16.41
C ALA A 61 -14.39 12.30 -16.85
N LYS A 62 -13.80 13.48 -17.15
CA LYS A 62 -14.53 14.62 -17.73
C LYS A 62 -15.12 14.31 -19.11
N LYS A 63 -14.35 13.66 -19.99
CA LYS A 63 -14.83 13.27 -21.35
C LYS A 63 -15.94 12.22 -21.31
N ALA A 64 -15.88 11.28 -20.38
CA ALA A 64 -16.88 10.22 -20.27
C ALA A 64 -18.18 10.64 -19.56
N GLY A 65 -18.22 11.81 -18.92
CA GLY A 65 -19.38 12.25 -18.12
C GLY A 65 -19.73 11.30 -16.96
N LYS A 66 -18.83 10.38 -16.60
CA LYS A 66 -19.08 9.29 -15.64
C LYS A 66 -18.18 9.45 -14.42
N LYS A 67 -18.80 9.40 -13.24
CA LYS A 67 -18.09 9.27 -11.96
C LYS A 67 -17.84 7.79 -11.68
N TYR A 68 -16.59 7.37 -11.71
CA TYR A 68 -16.19 6.02 -11.35
C TYR A 68 -15.87 5.95 -9.86
N LYS A 69 -16.46 4.98 -9.15
CA LYS A 69 -16.24 4.82 -7.71
C LYS A 69 -14.85 4.24 -7.37
N THR A 70 -14.21 3.55 -8.32
CA THR A 70 -12.89 2.90 -8.13
C THR A 70 -12.07 2.90 -9.41
N ALA A 71 -10.73 2.95 -9.29
CA ALA A 71 -9.80 2.92 -10.42
C ALA A 71 -9.95 1.65 -11.29
N ALA A 72 -10.21 0.49 -10.67
CA ALA A 72 -10.49 -0.76 -11.38
C ALA A 72 -11.74 -0.67 -12.28
N SER A 73 -12.79 0.04 -11.83
CA SER A 73 -14.01 0.24 -12.63
C SER A 73 -13.80 1.17 -13.82
N ALA A 74 -12.92 2.17 -13.66
CA ALA A 74 -12.50 3.05 -14.75
C ALA A 74 -11.69 2.29 -15.81
N LYS A 75 -10.71 1.48 -15.38
CA LYS A 75 -9.86 0.68 -16.27
C LYS A 75 -10.66 -0.32 -17.11
N LYS A 76 -11.59 -1.06 -16.50
CA LYS A 76 -12.45 -2.02 -17.21
C LYS A 76 -13.37 -1.35 -18.24
N HIS A 77 -13.81 -0.12 -17.98
CA HIS A 77 -14.61 0.65 -18.93
C HIS A 77 -13.77 1.20 -20.08
N LEU A 78 -12.49 1.53 -19.84
CA LEU A 78 -11.55 1.96 -20.87
C LEU A 78 -11.17 0.81 -21.81
N GLU A 79 -10.88 -0.38 -21.28
CA GLU A 79 -10.60 -1.57 -22.10
C GLU A 79 -11.75 -1.88 -23.07
N ARG A 80 -13.00 -1.66 -22.63
CA ARG A 80 -14.21 -1.87 -23.44
C ARG A 80 -14.48 -0.76 -24.47
N LEU A 81 -13.80 0.37 -24.39
CA LEU A 81 -13.92 1.50 -25.32
C LEU A 81 -12.83 1.50 -26.41
N SER A 82 -11.80 0.67 -26.24
CA SER A 82 -10.69 0.50 -27.18
C SER A 82 -10.82 -0.73 -28.11
N GLU A 83 -11.93 -1.46 -28.02
CA GLU A 83 -12.39 -2.45 -29.01
C GLU A 83 -13.39 -1.80 -29.97
#